data_AF-A0A2V8Q403-F1
#
_entry.id   AF-A0A2V8Q403-F1
#
_cell.length_a   1.000
_cell.length_b   1.000
_cell.length_c   1.000
_cell.angle_alpha   90.00
_cell.angle_beta   90.00
_cell.angle_gamma   90.00
#
_symmetry.space_group_name_H-M   'P 1'
#
loop_
_entity.id
_entity.type
_entity.pdbx_description
1 polymer ?
#
loop_
_entity_poly.entity_id
_entity_poly.type
_entity_poly.pdbx_seq_one_letter_code
_entity_poly.pdbx_strand_id
1 'polypeptide(L)'
;MQREVGRGFGITVGYFGSKGTHLRLTRNLNQTFLNAALNPVRRFPALSPNSPIAPNVPLLNITFREGTGNSNYNALWATATKRLSRGLQFNASYTFSKSIDYNSQSSQGVTVQDSYDLRGDRGLSDFDARHRFVVSGLYELPFSGNQLKEGWQLSFITHSQSGNPVTLLAGNAGAIGAIPAANANSLTGLATLRPDISGPITISPTAAPTGIGVQYFPNLVCDPRPGGSCPSGATVILPVAFVGGKTIYHFGSMGRNVLIGPRFNNSDLSLIKRTKIGEGMLIEFRWEVFDIFNHANFGQPGRTAQVGSTAFGVITNTRFPTGDSGSSRQMQFALKFKF
;
A
#
# COMPACT_ATOMS: atom_id res chain seq x y z
N MET A 1 -15.03 3.53 -26.01
CA MET A 1 -15.91 4.52 -26.65
C MET A 1 -15.27 5.89 -26.53
N GLN A 2 -15.15 6.63 -27.62
CA GLN A 2 -14.70 8.02 -27.62
C GLN A 2 -15.81 8.87 -28.24
N ARG A 3 -16.13 10.00 -27.62
CA ARG A 3 -17.18 10.91 -28.11
C ARG A 3 -16.76 12.35 -27.88
N GLU A 4 -16.91 13.18 -28.90
CA GLU A 4 -16.87 14.63 -28.76
C GLU A 4 -18.23 15.11 -28.23
N VAL A 5 -18.22 15.85 -27.13
CA VAL A 5 -19.40 16.39 -26.46
C VAL A 5 -19.31 17.92 -26.54
N GLY A 6 -19.65 18.47 -27.70
CA GLY A 6 -19.49 19.89 -28.01
C GLY A 6 -18.09 20.23 -28.52
N ARG A 7 -17.94 21.44 -29.07
CA ARG A 7 -16.70 21.86 -29.76
C ARG A 7 -15.48 21.79 -28.85
N GLY A 8 -14.57 20.87 -29.15
CA GLY A 8 -13.26 20.77 -28.49
C GLY A 8 -13.30 20.12 -27.11
N PHE A 9 -14.39 19.48 -26.71
CA PHE A 9 -14.48 18.67 -25.49
C PHE A 9 -14.70 17.20 -25.85
N GLY A 10 -13.73 16.35 -25.52
CA GLY A 10 -13.76 14.92 -25.81
C GLY A 10 -13.78 14.10 -24.53
N ILE A 11 -14.69 13.13 -24.47
CA ILE A 11 -14.74 12.11 -23.42
C ILE A 11 -14.39 10.76 -24.04
N THR A 12 -13.50 10.02 -23.38
CA THR A 12 -13.22 8.62 -23.71
C THR A 12 -13.51 7.76 -22.50
N VAL A 13 -14.21 6.66 -22.70
CA VAL A 13 -14.43 5.63 -21.66
C VAL A 13 -14.01 4.29 -22.24
N GLY A 14 -13.17 3.57 -21.52
CA GLY A 14 -12.67 2.26 -21.88
C GLY A 14 -12.67 1.32 -20.69
N TYR A 15 -12.64 0.03 -20.99
CA TYR A 15 -12.38 -1.02 -20.03
C TYR A 15 -11.08 -1.70 -20.41
N PHE A 16 -10.22 -1.94 -19.43
CA PHE A 16 -8.94 -2.62 -19.61
C PHE A 16 -8.84 -3.77 -18.63
N GLY A 17 -8.55 -4.96 -19.16
CA GLY A 17 -8.33 -6.18 -18.38
C GLY A 17 -6.95 -6.75 -18.67
N SER A 18 -6.28 -7.26 -17.65
CA SER A 18 -5.04 -8.02 -17.81
C SER A 18 -5.05 -9.22 -16.88
N LYS A 19 -4.58 -10.36 -17.39
CA LYS A 19 -4.46 -11.61 -16.64
C LYS A 19 -3.03 -12.12 -16.77
N GLY A 20 -2.38 -12.32 -15.63
CA GLY A 20 -1.12 -13.03 -15.53
C GLY A 20 -1.35 -14.48 -15.12
N THR A 21 -0.67 -15.42 -15.78
CA THR A 21 -0.62 -16.84 -15.42
C THR A 21 0.82 -17.32 -15.39
N HIS A 22 1.10 -18.32 -14.56
CA HIS A 22 2.46 -18.86 -14.38
C HIS A 22 3.48 -17.81 -13.92
N LEU A 23 3.01 -16.88 -13.09
CA LEU A 23 3.86 -15.89 -12.43
C LEU A 23 4.70 -16.55 -11.36
N ARG A 24 5.88 -16.00 -11.13
CA ARG A 24 6.79 -16.49 -10.09
C ARG A 24 6.17 -16.33 -8.71
N LEU A 25 5.98 -17.45 -8.03
CA LEU A 25 5.66 -17.54 -6.62
C LEU A 25 6.83 -18.21 -5.90
N THR A 26 7.03 -17.87 -4.63
CA THR A 26 8.04 -18.52 -3.79
C THR A 26 7.35 -19.11 -2.56
N ARG A 27 7.61 -20.38 -2.26
CA ARG A 27 7.02 -21.10 -1.12
C ARG A 27 8.09 -21.79 -0.27
N ASN A 28 7.72 -22.19 0.94
CA ASN A 28 8.57 -22.99 1.82
C ASN A 28 8.13 -24.46 1.76
N LEU A 29 8.85 -25.30 1.00
CA LEU A 29 8.54 -26.73 0.87
C LEU A 29 8.69 -27.51 2.18
N ASN A 30 9.48 -26.96 3.12
CA ASN A 30 9.69 -27.56 4.42
C ASN A 30 8.96 -26.80 5.53
N GLN A 31 7.84 -26.14 5.17
CA GLN A 31 6.93 -25.52 6.12
C GLN A 31 6.45 -26.55 7.13
N THR A 32 6.42 -26.15 8.41
CA THR A 32 5.96 -27.04 9.47
C THR A 32 4.47 -27.29 9.36
N PHE A 33 4.05 -28.49 9.72
CA PHE A 33 2.64 -28.87 9.87
C PHE A 33 2.44 -29.51 11.24
N LEU A 34 1.20 -29.53 11.70
CA LEU A 34 0.84 -30.22 12.93
C LEU A 34 0.69 -31.71 12.66
N ASN A 35 1.32 -32.54 13.50
CA ASN A 35 1.07 -33.98 13.51
C ASN A 35 -0.14 -34.32 14.41
N ALA A 36 -0.51 -35.61 14.47
CA ALA A 36 -1.61 -36.09 15.30
C ALA A 36 -1.45 -35.77 16.81
N ALA A 37 -0.21 -35.54 17.28
CA ALA A 37 0.10 -35.16 18.65
C ALA A 37 0.14 -33.63 18.89
N LEU A 38 -0.22 -32.83 17.88
CA LEU A 38 -0.25 -31.37 17.86
C LEU A 38 1.13 -30.73 18.05
N ASN A 39 2.19 -31.45 17.67
CA ASN A 39 3.56 -30.94 17.69
C ASN A 39 3.92 -30.43 16.29
N PRO A 40 4.53 -29.23 16.16
CA PRO A 40 5.01 -28.73 14.88
C PRO A 40 6.18 -29.59 14.39
N VAL A 41 6.04 -30.17 13.21
CA VAL A 41 7.08 -30.98 12.58
C VAL A 41 7.33 -30.51 11.15
N ARG A 42 8.60 -30.57 10.73
CA ARG A 42 8.98 -30.34 9.33
C ARG A 42 8.85 -31.63 8.56
N ARG A 43 8.48 -31.54 7.28
CA ARG A 43 8.42 -32.70 6.38
C ARG A 43 9.79 -33.35 6.20
N PHE A 44 10.83 -32.52 6.11
CA PHE A 44 12.22 -32.92 6.00
C PHE A 44 12.98 -32.36 7.21
N PRO A 45 13.07 -33.10 8.33
CA PRO A 45 13.65 -32.56 9.57
C PRO A 45 15.18 -32.42 9.52
N ALA A 46 15.88 -33.35 8.87
CA ALA A 46 17.33 -33.35 8.74
C ALA A 46 17.76 -34.12 7.49
N LEU A 47 19.00 -33.93 7.06
CA LEU A 47 19.65 -34.80 6.07
C LEU A 47 19.77 -36.23 6.62
N SER A 48 19.74 -37.22 5.71
CA SER A 48 19.90 -38.63 6.06
C SER A 48 21.16 -38.86 6.89
N PRO A 49 21.13 -39.77 7.89
CA PRO A 49 22.34 -40.20 8.60
C PRO A 49 23.43 -40.77 7.67
N ASN A 50 23.04 -41.26 6.49
CA ASN A 50 23.95 -41.80 5.47
C ASN A 50 24.31 -40.77 4.39
N SER A 51 23.96 -39.50 4.56
CA SER A 51 24.27 -38.45 3.59
C SER A 51 25.79 -38.28 3.47
N PRO A 52 26.38 -38.34 2.26
CA PRO A 52 27.81 -38.11 2.08
C PRO A 52 28.21 -36.64 2.35
N ILE A 53 27.22 -35.74 2.42
CA ILE A 53 27.40 -34.33 2.76
C ILE A 53 26.58 -34.04 4.01
N ALA A 54 27.25 -33.62 5.07
CA ALA A 54 26.65 -33.13 6.31
C ALA A 54 25.55 -34.06 6.92
N PRO A 55 25.89 -35.32 7.27
CA PRO A 55 24.95 -36.24 7.92
C PRO A 55 24.25 -35.62 9.13
N ASN A 56 22.95 -35.90 9.28
CA ASN A 56 22.12 -35.45 10.41
C ASN A 56 21.99 -33.92 10.57
N VAL A 57 22.43 -33.10 9.60
CA VAL A 57 22.25 -31.65 9.70
C VAL A 57 20.75 -31.29 9.55
N PRO A 58 20.17 -30.53 10.49
CA PRO A 58 18.78 -30.10 10.43
C PRO A 58 18.48 -29.28 9.19
N LEU A 59 17.39 -29.61 8.50
CA LEU A 59 16.90 -28.85 7.35
C LEU A 59 15.87 -27.84 7.83
N LEU A 60 16.19 -26.55 7.67
CA LEU A 60 15.30 -25.45 8.01
C LEU A 60 14.32 -25.18 6.85
N ASN A 61 14.11 -23.92 6.48
CA ASN A 61 13.25 -23.57 5.35
C ASN A 61 13.88 -23.99 4.03
N ILE A 62 13.09 -24.63 3.18
CA ILE A 62 13.48 -24.98 1.82
C ILE A 62 12.67 -24.08 0.89
N THR A 63 13.31 -23.00 0.44
CA THR A 63 12.69 -22.02 -0.45
C THR A 63 12.63 -22.54 -1.87
N PHE A 64 11.43 -22.68 -2.41
CA PHE A 64 11.20 -23.14 -3.78
C PHE A 64 10.49 -22.06 -4.59
N ARG A 65 10.97 -21.83 -5.82
CA ARG A 65 10.41 -20.83 -6.74
C ARG A 65 9.76 -21.56 -7.90
N GLU A 66 8.51 -21.21 -8.19
CA GLU A 66 7.71 -21.88 -9.20
C GLU A 66 6.81 -20.89 -9.94
N GLY A 67 6.39 -21.25 -11.16
CA GLY A 67 5.45 -20.48 -11.97
C GLY A 67 4.00 -20.90 -11.70
N THR A 68 3.52 -20.79 -10.47
CA THR A 68 2.14 -21.16 -10.08
C THR A 68 1.26 -19.96 -9.75
N GLY A 69 1.86 -18.75 -9.72
CA GLY A 69 1.16 -17.51 -9.40
C GLY A 69 0.26 -17.03 -10.54
N ASN A 70 -0.85 -16.39 -10.18
CA ASN A 70 -1.77 -15.77 -11.11
C ASN A 70 -2.10 -14.35 -10.62
N SER A 71 -2.40 -13.46 -11.57
CA SER A 71 -2.91 -12.12 -11.30
C SER A 71 -4.08 -11.79 -12.22
N ASN A 72 -4.97 -10.93 -11.76
CA ASN A 72 -6.06 -10.40 -12.55
C ASN A 72 -6.27 -8.92 -12.22
N TYR A 73 -6.17 -8.08 -13.23
CA TYR A 73 -6.41 -6.65 -13.17
C TYR A 73 -7.59 -6.30 -14.07
N ASN A 74 -8.55 -5.54 -13.53
CA ASN A 74 -9.66 -4.99 -14.30
C ASN A 74 -9.79 -3.51 -13.97
N ALA A 75 -9.98 -2.68 -14.97
CA ALA A 75 -10.16 -1.25 -14.79
C ALA A 75 -11.16 -0.66 -15.76
N LEU A 76 -11.98 0.25 -15.25
CA LEU A 76 -12.65 1.26 -16.06
C LEU A 76 -11.76 2.50 -16.10
N TRP A 77 -11.49 2.99 -17.30
CA TRP A 77 -10.72 4.19 -17.55
C TRP A 77 -11.60 5.21 -18.26
N ALA A 78 -11.81 6.36 -17.63
CA ALA A 78 -12.47 7.51 -18.22
C ALA A 78 -11.48 8.67 -18.36
N THR A 79 -11.46 9.31 -19.52
CA THR A 79 -10.71 10.55 -19.76
C THR A 79 -11.62 11.63 -20.28
N ALA A 80 -11.42 12.85 -19.81
CA ALA A 80 -12.07 14.05 -20.29
C ALA A 80 -11.01 15.05 -20.71
N THR A 81 -11.11 15.52 -21.94
CA THR A 81 -10.13 16.43 -22.55
C THR A 81 -10.86 17.64 -23.09
N LYS A 82 -10.42 18.82 -22.71
CA LYS A 82 -10.89 20.09 -23.28
C LYS A 82 -9.73 20.77 -23.97
N ARG A 83 -9.84 20.95 -25.29
CA ARG A 83 -8.92 21.79 -26.07
C ARG A 83 -9.08 23.25 -25.65
N LEU A 84 -8.02 24.04 -25.85
CA LEU A 84 -8.01 25.45 -25.47
C LEU A 84 -9.16 26.18 -26.18
N SER A 85 -10.11 26.69 -25.38
CA SER A 85 -11.21 27.53 -25.85
C SER A 85 -11.70 28.39 -24.70
N ARG A 86 -11.93 29.69 -24.98
CA ARG A 86 -12.29 30.68 -23.95
C ARG A 86 -11.30 30.67 -22.76
N GLY A 87 -10.01 30.59 -23.08
CA GLY A 87 -8.90 30.61 -22.09
C GLY A 87 -8.65 29.31 -21.33
N LEU A 88 -9.54 28.31 -21.36
CA LEU A 88 -9.38 27.08 -20.57
C LEU A 88 -8.97 25.87 -21.43
N GLN A 89 -7.96 25.13 -20.99
CA GLN A 89 -7.58 23.80 -21.48
C GLN A 89 -7.42 22.85 -20.29
N PHE A 90 -7.88 21.60 -20.39
CA PHE A 90 -7.59 20.60 -19.36
C PHE A 90 -7.59 19.16 -19.88
N ASN A 91 -6.93 18.28 -19.15
CA ASN A 91 -6.99 16.84 -19.28
C ASN A 91 -7.27 16.23 -17.89
N ALA A 92 -8.33 15.45 -17.79
CA ALA A 92 -8.68 14.70 -16.59
C ALA A 92 -8.75 13.21 -16.93
N SER A 93 -8.19 12.38 -16.06
CA SER A 93 -8.19 10.93 -16.16
C SER A 93 -8.65 10.33 -14.84
N TYR A 94 -9.62 9.43 -14.92
CA TYR A 94 -10.15 8.67 -13.80
C TYR A 94 -10.05 7.19 -14.09
N THR A 95 -9.46 6.45 -13.17
CA THR A 95 -9.33 5.00 -13.22
C THR A 95 -10.01 4.40 -12.01
N PHE A 96 -11.00 3.55 -12.25
CA PHE A 96 -11.60 2.69 -11.24
C PHE A 96 -11.11 1.27 -11.49
N SER A 97 -10.28 0.72 -10.61
CA SER A 97 -9.62 -0.56 -10.86
C SER A 97 -9.69 -1.54 -9.69
N LYS A 98 -9.48 -2.81 -10.00
CA LYS A 98 -9.30 -3.89 -9.03
C LYS A 98 -8.22 -4.83 -9.54
N SER A 99 -7.16 -4.96 -8.76
CA SER A 99 -6.04 -5.86 -8.96
C SER A 99 -6.02 -6.93 -7.88
N ILE A 100 -5.97 -8.20 -8.27
CA ILE A 100 -5.94 -9.36 -7.36
C ILE A 100 -4.79 -10.28 -7.77
N ASP A 101 -3.99 -10.74 -6.81
CA ASP A 101 -2.92 -11.70 -7.03
C ASP A 101 -2.67 -12.57 -5.78
N TYR A 102 -1.80 -13.57 -5.92
CA TYR A 102 -1.22 -14.30 -4.78
C TYR A 102 0.01 -13.59 -4.19
N ASN A 103 0.72 -12.84 -5.03
CA ASN A 103 1.94 -12.13 -4.70
C ASN A 103 2.10 -10.95 -5.66
N SER A 104 2.33 -9.75 -5.13
CA SER A 104 2.34 -8.51 -5.92
C SER A 104 3.63 -8.31 -6.68
N GLN A 105 4.74 -8.74 -6.12
CA GLN A 105 6.04 -8.57 -6.75
C GLN A 105 6.71 -9.93 -6.83
N SER A 106 7.16 -10.27 -8.03
CA SER A 106 7.83 -11.55 -8.29
C SER A 106 9.07 -11.75 -7.41
N SER A 107 9.66 -10.69 -6.81
CA SER A 107 10.90 -10.70 -6.00
C SER A 107 10.75 -10.65 -4.48
N GLN A 108 9.53 -10.60 -3.92
CA GLN A 108 9.30 -10.46 -2.46
C GLN A 108 9.71 -11.66 -1.59
N GLY A 109 10.21 -12.75 -2.19
CA GLY A 109 10.50 -13.99 -1.45
C GLY A 109 9.22 -14.76 -1.13
N VAL A 110 9.21 -15.52 -0.04
CA VAL A 110 8.02 -16.23 0.42
C VAL A 110 7.10 -15.22 1.09
N THR A 111 5.93 -15.02 0.49
CA THR A 111 4.90 -14.11 1.00
C THR A 111 3.61 -14.84 1.35
N VAL A 112 3.52 -16.13 1.01
CA VAL A 112 2.37 -16.99 1.30
C VAL A 112 2.38 -17.45 2.75
N GLN A 113 1.19 -17.55 3.33
CA GLN A 113 0.97 -18.06 4.67
C GLN A 113 1.02 -19.60 4.68
N ASP A 114 0.32 -20.24 3.74
CA ASP A 114 0.28 -21.70 3.62
C ASP A 114 0.89 -22.14 2.28
N SER A 115 2.05 -22.80 2.33
CA SER A 115 2.75 -23.32 1.16
C SER A 115 2.06 -24.54 0.54
N TYR A 116 1.07 -25.14 1.23
CA TYR A 116 0.27 -26.26 0.77
C TYR A 116 -1.09 -25.82 0.20
N ASP A 117 -1.61 -24.66 0.63
CA ASP A 117 -2.80 -24.03 0.04
C ASP A 117 -2.54 -22.57 -0.37
N LEU A 118 -2.10 -22.41 -1.62
CA LEU A 118 -1.85 -21.10 -2.21
C LEU A 118 -3.13 -20.27 -2.39
N ARG A 119 -4.32 -20.91 -2.42
CA ARG A 119 -5.58 -20.20 -2.67
C ARG A 119 -5.91 -19.25 -1.52
N GLY A 120 -5.49 -19.59 -0.30
CA GLY A 120 -5.65 -18.76 0.89
C GLY A 120 -4.92 -17.41 0.85
N ASP A 121 -3.95 -17.24 -0.05
CA ASP A 121 -3.20 -15.98 -0.22
C ASP A 121 -3.71 -15.11 -1.37
N ARG A 122 -4.81 -15.50 -2.02
CA ARG A 122 -5.45 -14.66 -3.05
C ARG A 122 -6.04 -13.41 -2.41
N GLY A 123 -5.46 -12.25 -2.70
CA GLY A 123 -5.86 -10.96 -2.12
C GLY A 123 -5.72 -9.82 -3.11
N LEU A 124 -6.08 -8.61 -2.67
CA LEU A 124 -5.78 -7.41 -3.46
C LEU A 124 -4.26 -7.31 -3.69
N SER A 125 -3.84 -6.78 -4.83
CA SER A 125 -2.43 -6.44 -5.05
C SER A 125 -1.98 -5.35 -4.09
N ASP A 126 -0.70 -5.35 -3.71
CA ASP A 126 -0.09 -4.36 -2.80
C ASP A 126 -0.15 -2.94 -3.39
N PHE A 127 -0.21 -2.85 -4.73
CA PHE A 127 -0.34 -1.62 -5.51
C PHE A 127 -1.77 -1.38 -6.00
N ASP A 128 -2.77 -2.15 -5.55
CA ASP A 128 -4.18 -1.88 -5.88
C ASP A 128 -4.53 -0.45 -5.42
N ALA A 129 -5.08 0.32 -6.34
CA ALA A 129 -5.58 1.66 -6.09
C ALA A 129 -6.97 1.75 -6.71
N ARG A 130 -7.98 1.45 -5.90
CA ARG A 130 -9.39 1.36 -6.30
C ARG A 130 -9.86 2.56 -7.12
N HIS A 131 -9.50 3.75 -6.68
CA HIS A 131 -9.82 5.01 -7.35
C HIS A 131 -8.53 5.78 -7.57
N ARG A 132 -8.30 6.23 -8.80
CA ARG A 132 -7.21 7.15 -9.13
C ARG A 132 -7.76 8.24 -10.04
N PHE A 133 -7.60 9.47 -9.64
CA PHE A 133 -8.00 10.67 -10.36
C PHE A 133 -6.79 11.58 -10.55
N VAL A 134 -6.53 11.97 -11.79
CA VAL A 134 -5.50 12.95 -12.13
C VAL A 134 -6.13 13.97 -13.06
N VAL A 135 -6.01 15.25 -12.73
CA VAL A 135 -6.42 16.35 -13.60
C VAL A 135 -5.30 17.35 -13.70
N SER A 136 -5.03 17.83 -14.91
CA SER A 136 -4.17 18.97 -15.15
C SER A 136 -4.86 19.96 -16.10
N GLY A 137 -4.59 21.24 -15.91
CA GLY A 137 -5.22 22.27 -16.71
C GLY A 137 -4.44 23.57 -16.73
N LEU A 138 -4.73 24.37 -17.75
CA LEU A 138 -4.23 25.72 -17.96
C LEU A 138 -5.44 26.63 -18.17
N TYR A 139 -5.48 27.74 -17.44
CA TYR A 139 -6.48 28.78 -17.59
C TYR A 139 -5.81 30.13 -17.83
N GLU A 140 -5.97 30.65 -19.04
CA GLU A 140 -5.63 32.02 -19.39
C GLU A 140 -6.68 32.94 -18.78
N LEU A 141 -6.26 33.72 -17.78
CA LEU A 141 -7.18 34.56 -17.02
C LEU A 141 -7.69 35.70 -17.92
N PRO A 142 -9.01 35.95 -17.99
CA PRO A 142 -9.61 36.89 -18.93
C PRO A 142 -9.49 38.34 -18.46
N PHE A 143 -8.37 38.70 -17.84
CA PHE A 143 -8.10 40.06 -17.43
C PHE A 143 -7.60 40.86 -18.64
N SER A 144 -8.30 41.95 -18.95
CA SER A 144 -7.97 42.90 -20.02
C SER A 144 -7.72 44.30 -19.45
N GLY A 145 -6.85 45.08 -20.08
CA GLY A 145 -6.62 46.49 -19.75
C GLY A 145 -5.20 46.94 -20.02
N ASN A 146 -4.29 46.70 -19.08
CA ASN A 146 -2.89 47.13 -19.18
C ASN A 146 -1.92 45.96 -19.00
N GLN A 147 -0.64 46.21 -19.29
CA GLN A 147 0.45 45.23 -19.18
C GLN A 147 0.60 44.59 -17.79
N LEU A 148 0.08 45.23 -16.73
CA LEU A 148 0.06 44.71 -15.36
C LEU A 148 -1.15 43.81 -15.09
N LYS A 149 -2.26 43.98 -15.79
CA LYS A 149 -3.48 43.18 -15.64
C LYS A 149 -3.53 42.00 -16.61
N GLU A 150 -2.92 42.11 -17.79
CA GLU A 150 -2.98 41.09 -18.83
C GLU A 150 -1.91 40.00 -18.68
N GLY A 151 -2.09 38.90 -19.42
CA GLY A 151 -1.06 37.86 -19.59
C GLY A 151 -0.88 36.91 -18.40
N TRP A 152 -1.83 36.87 -17.48
CA TRP A 152 -1.84 35.88 -16.41
C TRP A 152 -2.38 34.53 -16.89
N GLN A 153 -1.67 33.47 -16.51
CA GLN A 153 -2.03 32.09 -16.78
C GLN A 153 -1.93 31.29 -15.48
N LEU A 154 -2.96 30.49 -15.20
CA LEU A 154 -3.02 29.60 -14.06
C LEU A 154 -2.91 28.17 -14.56
N SER A 155 -1.86 27.46 -14.16
CA SER A 155 -1.72 26.03 -14.38
C SER A 155 -1.94 25.28 -13.06
N PHE A 156 -2.55 24.10 -13.13
CA PHE A 156 -2.73 23.24 -11.97
C PHE A 156 -2.58 21.77 -12.35
N ILE A 157 -2.19 20.97 -11.37
CA ILE A 157 -2.29 19.52 -11.42
C ILE A 157 -2.75 18.99 -10.07
N THR A 158 -3.73 18.11 -10.08
CA THR A 158 -4.22 17.43 -8.88
C THR A 158 -4.18 15.94 -9.12
N HIS A 159 -3.62 15.21 -8.16
CA HIS A 159 -3.59 13.76 -8.11
C HIS A 159 -4.24 13.29 -6.81
N SER A 160 -5.34 12.57 -6.93
CA SER A 160 -6.03 11.91 -5.81
C SER A 160 -6.11 10.42 -6.07
N GLN A 161 -5.79 9.60 -5.08
CA GLN A 161 -5.96 8.15 -5.17
C GLN A 161 -6.35 7.55 -3.83
N SER A 162 -7.11 6.46 -3.88
CA SER A 162 -7.37 5.62 -2.73
C SER A 162 -6.07 5.07 -2.16
N GLY A 163 -6.08 4.72 -0.87
CA GLY A 163 -4.93 4.08 -0.26
C GLY A 163 -4.64 2.71 -0.85
N ASN A 164 -3.39 2.28 -0.67
CA ASN A 164 -2.96 0.96 -1.06
C ASN A 164 -3.26 -0.06 0.06
N PRO A 165 -3.60 -1.32 -0.27
CA PRO A 165 -3.85 -2.34 0.72
C PRO A 165 -2.67 -2.64 1.65
N VAL A 166 -2.98 -3.15 2.84
CA VAL A 166 -2.02 -3.58 3.86
C VAL A 166 -2.38 -4.99 4.31
N THR A 167 -1.36 -5.85 4.30
CA THR A 167 -1.43 -7.16 4.96
C THR A 167 -0.91 -7.02 6.38
N LEU A 168 -1.75 -7.35 7.37
CA LEU A 168 -1.32 -7.48 8.75
C LEU A 168 -0.63 -8.82 8.95
N LEU A 169 0.42 -8.82 9.76
CA LEU A 169 1.21 -10.01 10.08
C LEU A 169 1.12 -10.25 11.58
N ALA A 170 0.98 -11.51 11.99
CA ALA A 170 1.10 -11.90 13.38
C ALA A 170 2.57 -11.72 13.82
N GLY A 171 2.75 -10.90 14.84
CA GLY A 171 4.04 -10.69 15.48
C GLY A 171 4.41 -11.84 16.40
N ASN A 172 5.65 -11.83 16.85
CA ASN A 172 6.12 -12.80 17.82
C ASN A 172 5.38 -12.57 19.13
N ALA A 173 4.64 -13.57 19.56
CA ALA A 173 4.15 -13.65 20.91
C ALA A 173 5.37 -13.94 21.80
N GLY A 174 5.79 -12.99 22.64
CA GLY A 174 6.92 -13.19 23.57
C GLY A 174 6.74 -14.48 24.40
N ALA A 175 7.83 -15.04 24.91
CA ALA A 175 7.75 -16.18 25.83
C ALA A 175 6.92 -15.77 27.06
N ILE A 176 5.82 -16.48 27.33
CA ILE A 176 5.03 -16.32 28.54
C ILE A 176 5.18 -17.61 29.35
N GLY A 177 5.86 -17.54 30.50
CA GLY A 177 6.15 -18.71 31.34
C GLY A 177 7.08 -19.73 30.67
N ALA A 178 7.36 -20.85 31.34
CA ALA A 178 8.35 -21.88 30.96
C ALA A 178 8.11 -22.63 29.63
N ILE A 179 7.30 -22.07 28.72
CA ILE A 179 7.10 -22.57 27.36
C ILE A 179 8.13 -21.87 26.47
N PRO A 180 9.09 -22.59 25.86
CA PRO A 180 9.98 -22.01 24.85
C PRO A 180 9.13 -21.28 23.80
N ALA A 181 9.48 -20.04 23.46
CA ALA A 181 8.77 -19.24 22.47
C ALA A 181 8.77 -19.92 21.10
N ALA A 182 7.84 -20.84 20.88
CA ALA A 182 7.37 -21.16 19.56
C ALA A 182 6.77 -19.85 19.03
N ASN A 183 7.40 -19.27 18.03
CA ASN A 183 6.96 -18.03 17.43
C ASN A 183 5.72 -18.31 16.58
N ALA A 184 4.75 -17.39 16.48
CA ALA A 184 3.71 -17.45 15.45
C ALA A 184 4.32 -17.75 14.07
N ASN A 185 5.45 -17.11 13.76
CA ASN A 185 6.21 -17.29 12.53
C ASN A 185 6.96 -18.64 12.42
N SER A 186 6.99 -19.46 13.47
CA SER A 186 7.58 -20.80 13.41
C SER A 186 6.75 -21.75 12.54
N LEU A 187 5.42 -21.54 12.45
CA LEU A 187 4.53 -22.39 11.65
C LEU A 187 4.89 -22.34 10.16
N THR A 188 5.00 -21.13 9.61
CA THR A 188 5.41 -20.94 8.21
C THR A 188 6.94 -21.01 8.04
N GLY A 189 7.66 -20.95 9.16
CA GLY A 189 9.12 -20.82 9.23
C GLY A 189 9.62 -19.42 8.85
N LEU A 190 8.71 -18.50 8.49
CA LEU A 190 8.98 -17.15 8.00
C LEU A 190 7.96 -16.18 8.60
N ALA A 191 8.18 -14.88 8.50
CA ALA A 191 7.29 -13.87 9.08
C ALA A 191 6.05 -13.58 8.20
N THR A 192 5.34 -14.63 7.79
CA THR A 192 4.21 -14.55 6.83
C THR A 192 2.85 -14.91 7.42
N LEU A 193 2.80 -15.29 8.70
CA LEU A 193 1.55 -15.65 9.35
C LEU A 193 0.67 -14.40 9.52
N ARG A 194 -0.60 -14.51 9.18
CA ARG A 194 -1.61 -13.46 9.35
C ARG A 194 -2.37 -13.71 10.66
N PRO A 195 -2.90 -12.67 11.33
CA PRO A 195 -3.68 -12.86 12.55
C PRO A 195 -5.07 -13.43 12.27
N ASP A 196 -5.74 -13.86 13.32
CA ASP A 196 -7.18 -14.09 13.31
C ASP A 196 -7.96 -12.80 13.55
N ILE A 197 -9.17 -12.77 13.02
CA ILE A 197 -10.05 -11.62 13.13
C ILE A 197 -11.41 -12.07 13.69
N SER A 198 -11.80 -11.51 14.83
CA SER A 198 -13.11 -11.76 15.45
C SER A 198 -14.20 -10.79 14.99
N GLY A 199 -13.83 -9.69 14.32
CA GLY A 199 -14.76 -8.66 13.84
C GLY A 199 -14.08 -7.60 12.97
N PRO A 200 -14.84 -6.68 12.36
CA PRO A 200 -14.27 -5.68 11.47
C PRO A 200 -13.27 -4.77 12.20
N ILE A 201 -12.12 -4.50 11.58
CA ILE A 201 -11.18 -3.49 12.07
C ILE A 201 -11.70 -2.12 11.63
N THR A 202 -12.14 -1.30 12.59
CA THR A 202 -12.57 0.06 12.33
C THR A 202 -11.36 0.98 12.14
N ILE A 203 -11.32 1.69 11.02
CA ILE A 203 -10.32 2.74 10.76
C ILE A 203 -10.83 4.04 11.35
N SER A 204 -10.15 4.55 12.37
CA SER A 204 -10.48 5.81 13.04
C SER A 204 -9.19 6.50 13.46
N PRO A 205 -8.58 7.31 12.57
CA PRO A 205 -7.29 7.92 12.83
C PRO A 205 -7.32 8.87 14.03
N THR A 206 -6.45 8.65 15.01
CA THR A 206 -6.26 9.52 16.18
C THR A 206 -4.77 9.77 16.44
N ALA A 207 -4.43 10.71 17.33
CA ALA A 207 -3.06 10.86 17.79
C ALA A 207 -2.60 9.55 18.45
N ALA A 208 -1.40 9.08 18.10
CA ALA A 208 -0.86 7.86 18.69
C ALA A 208 -0.66 8.03 20.21
N PRO A 209 -1.01 7.04 21.05
CA PRO A 209 -0.83 7.12 22.50
C PRO A 209 0.61 7.37 22.95
N THR A 210 1.59 7.04 22.10
CA THR A 210 3.01 7.31 22.31
C THR A 210 3.41 8.78 22.17
N GLY A 211 2.51 9.63 21.68
CA GLY A 211 2.80 11.01 21.30
C GLY A 211 3.53 11.15 19.96
N ILE A 212 3.83 10.05 19.27
CA ILE A 212 4.54 10.05 17.98
C ILE A 212 3.70 9.32 16.94
N GLY A 213 3.29 10.04 15.90
CA GLY A 213 2.56 9.50 14.76
C GLY A 213 1.04 9.47 14.92
N VAL A 214 0.37 8.78 13.99
CA VAL A 214 -1.09 8.67 13.91
C VAL A 214 -1.50 7.21 14.10
N GLN A 215 -2.33 6.93 15.11
CA GLN A 215 -2.96 5.62 15.28
C GLN A 215 -4.07 5.47 14.24
N TYR A 216 -3.84 4.70 13.18
CA TYR A 216 -4.76 4.59 12.04
C TYR A 216 -5.93 3.62 12.31
N PHE A 217 -5.68 2.55 13.07
CA PHE A 217 -6.67 1.58 13.55
C PHE A 217 -6.30 1.10 14.96
N PRO A 218 -7.22 0.51 15.76
CA PRO A 218 -6.92 0.07 17.12
C PRO A 218 -5.70 -0.85 17.23
N ASN A 219 -4.82 -0.59 18.19
CA ASN A 219 -3.62 -1.39 18.44
C ASN A 219 -3.86 -2.59 19.39
N LEU A 220 -5.12 -2.89 19.69
CA LEU A 220 -5.50 -3.96 20.60
C LEU A 220 -5.30 -5.32 19.92
N VAL A 221 -4.39 -6.11 20.47
CA VAL A 221 -4.10 -7.49 20.04
C VAL A 221 -4.39 -8.42 21.20
N CYS A 222 -5.10 -9.51 20.93
CA CYS A 222 -5.38 -10.57 21.89
C CYS A 222 -4.41 -11.74 21.71
N ASP A 223 -3.77 -12.15 22.80
CA ASP A 223 -3.01 -13.39 22.91
C ASP A 223 -3.80 -14.39 23.75
N PRO A 224 -4.41 -15.42 23.13
CA PRO A 224 -5.29 -16.37 23.81
C PRO A 224 -4.54 -17.46 24.59
N ARG A 225 -3.20 -17.45 24.60
CA ARG A 225 -2.40 -18.42 25.36
C ARG A 225 -2.56 -18.21 26.87
N PRO A 226 -2.32 -19.24 27.70
CA PRO A 226 -2.24 -19.06 29.15
C PRO A 226 -1.21 -17.99 29.53
N GLY A 227 -1.63 -17.02 30.35
CA GLY A 227 -0.82 -15.86 30.71
C GLY A 227 -0.74 -14.75 29.65
N GLY A 228 -1.34 -14.95 28.48
CA GLY A 228 -1.55 -13.90 27.47
C GLY A 228 -2.62 -12.90 27.92
N SER A 229 -2.70 -11.77 27.21
CA SER A 229 -3.70 -10.74 27.46
C SER A 229 -4.63 -10.57 26.26
N CYS A 230 -5.93 -10.46 26.54
CA CYS A 230 -6.96 -10.17 25.55
C CYS A 230 -7.76 -8.96 26.02
N PRO A 231 -7.32 -7.73 25.68
CA PRO A 231 -8.05 -6.52 26.00
C PRO A 231 -9.47 -6.57 25.44
N SER A 232 -10.44 -6.04 26.19
CA SER A 232 -11.81 -5.88 25.68
C SER A 232 -11.81 -5.03 24.40
N GLY A 233 -12.50 -5.49 23.37
CA GLY A 233 -12.53 -4.84 22.06
C GLY A 233 -11.36 -5.18 21.12
N ALA A 234 -10.44 -6.08 21.50
CA ALA A 234 -9.43 -6.60 20.59
C ALA A 234 -10.09 -7.42 19.45
N THR A 235 -9.99 -6.93 18.22
CA THR A 235 -10.48 -7.62 17.01
C THR A 235 -9.41 -8.47 16.34
N VAL A 236 -8.13 -8.16 16.60
CA VAL A 236 -6.96 -8.87 16.07
C VAL A 236 -6.48 -9.86 17.12
N ILE A 237 -6.42 -11.14 16.75
CA ILE A 237 -6.06 -12.23 17.64
C ILE A 237 -4.82 -12.92 17.08
N LEU A 238 -3.84 -13.22 17.93
CA LEU A 238 -2.71 -14.02 17.51
C LEU A 238 -3.19 -15.43 17.13
N PRO A 239 -2.72 -15.99 16.01
CA PRO A 239 -3.23 -17.24 15.44
C PRO A 239 -2.66 -18.47 16.16
N VAL A 240 -3.06 -18.58 17.41
CA VAL A 240 -2.61 -19.58 18.36
C VAL A 240 -3.78 -20.01 19.23
N ALA A 241 -3.82 -21.29 19.56
CA ALA A 241 -4.83 -21.88 20.42
C ALA A 241 -4.16 -22.69 21.54
N PHE A 242 -4.87 -22.86 22.66
CA PHE A 242 -4.42 -23.71 23.75
C PHE A 242 -5.38 -24.90 23.88
N VAL A 243 -4.90 -26.10 23.54
CA VAL A 243 -5.72 -27.32 23.53
C VAL A 243 -4.96 -28.42 24.28
N GLY A 244 -5.59 -29.03 25.28
CA GLY A 244 -5.02 -30.17 26.01
C GLY A 244 -3.69 -29.86 26.71
N GLY A 245 -3.52 -28.63 27.24
CA GLY A 245 -2.28 -28.24 27.91
C GLY A 245 -1.15 -27.79 26.98
N LYS A 246 -1.38 -27.75 25.66
CA LYS A 246 -0.38 -27.40 24.65
C LYS A 246 -0.77 -26.17 23.84
N THR A 247 0.23 -25.36 23.50
CA THR A 247 0.12 -24.22 22.59
C THR A 247 0.23 -24.70 21.15
N ILE A 248 -0.75 -24.34 20.31
CA ILE A 248 -0.89 -24.78 18.93
C ILE A 248 -1.00 -23.56 18.02
N TYR A 249 -0.10 -23.44 17.06
CA TYR A 249 -0.19 -22.40 16.03
C TYR A 249 -1.02 -22.90 14.86
N HIS A 250 -1.80 -22.01 14.27
CA HIS A 250 -2.57 -22.29 13.07
C HIS A 250 -2.47 -21.12 12.08
N PHE A 251 -3.02 -21.30 10.89
CA PHE A 251 -3.14 -20.20 9.93
C PHE A 251 -4.24 -19.24 10.37
N GLY A 252 -3.94 -17.94 10.30
CA GLY A 252 -4.92 -16.93 10.64
C GLY A 252 -5.99 -16.79 9.58
N SER A 253 -7.18 -16.44 10.04
CA SER A 253 -8.39 -16.22 9.24
C SER A 253 -8.40 -14.90 8.44
N MET A 254 -7.54 -13.92 8.77
CA MET A 254 -7.49 -12.67 8.03
C MET A 254 -7.01 -12.89 6.60
N GLY A 255 -7.76 -12.41 5.60
CA GLY A 255 -7.33 -12.41 4.20
C GLY A 255 -6.09 -11.53 3.93
N ARG A 256 -5.34 -11.82 2.85
CA ARG A 256 -4.24 -10.97 2.41
C ARG A 256 -4.78 -9.63 1.90
N ASN A 257 -4.12 -8.53 2.29
CA ASN A 257 -4.40 -7.18 1.79
C ASN A 257 -5.87 -6.74 1.95
N VAL A 258 -6.49 -7.08 3.08
CA VAL A 258 -7.90 -6.74 3.37
C VAL A 258 -8.06 -5.31 3.90
N LEU A 259 -7.06 -4.79 4.62
CA LEU A 259 -7.11 -3.43 5.17
C LEU A 259 -6.63 -2.42 4.13
N ILE A 260 -7.31 -1.27 3.99
CA ILE A 260 -6.90 -0.20 3.06
C ILE A 260 -6.18 0.90 3.82
N GLY A 261 -4.96 1.22 3.39
CA GLY A 261 -4.14 2.28 3.97
C GLY A 261 -4.66 3.69 3.70
N PRO A 262 -3.95 4.73 4.17
CA PRO A 262 -4.31 6.12 3.94
C PRO A 262 -4.37 6.49 2.45
N ARG A 263 -5.29 7.40 2.12
CA ARG A 263 -5.41 7.98 0.77
C ARG A 263 -4.23 8.89 0.47
N PHE A 264 -4.02 9.16 -0.81
CA PHE A 264 -3.03 10.11 -1.27
C PHE A 264 -3.72 11.23 -2.06
N ASN A 265 -3.41 12.48 -1.72
CA ASN A 265 -3.88 13.66 -2.42
C ASN A 265 -2.72 14.66 -2.52
N ASN A 266 -2.37 15.06 -3.74
CA ASN A 266 -1.42 16.14 -3.98
C ASN A 266 -2.02 17.13 -4.99
N SER A 267 -1.78 18.42 -4.78
CA SER A 267 -2.19 19.46 -5.73
C SER A 267 -1.11 20.51 -5.86
N ASP A 268 -0.65 20.71 -7.08
CA ASP A 268 0.37 21.71 -7.41
C ASP A 268 -0.26 22.78 -8.29
N LEU A 269 0.24 24.00 -8.14
CA LEU A 269 -0.28 25.18 -8.81
C LEU A 269 0.88 26.00 -9.37
N SER A 270 0.74 26.53 -10.57
CA SER A 270 1.68 27.49 -11.14
C SER A 270 0.93 28.71 -11.65
N LEU A 271 1.32 29.88 -11.16
CA LEU A 271 0.87 31.17 -11.67
C LEU A 271 1.96 31.76 -12.55
N ILE A 272 1.65 31.99 -13.82
CA ILE A 272 2.56 32.55 -14.80
C ILE A 272 2.01 33.91 -15.23
N LYS A 273 2.88 34.91 -15.32
CA LYS A 273 2.57 36.20 -15.94
C LYS A 273 3.55 36.47 -17.06
N ARG A 274 3.04 36.73 -18.26
CA ARG A 274 3.82 37.18 -19.41
C ARG A 274 3.47 38.61 -19.72
N THR A 275 4.44 39.51 -19.69
CA THR A 275 4.25 40.92 -20.02
C THR A 275 5.34 41.40 -20.97
N LYS A 276 4.97 42.19 -21.97
CA LYS A 276 5.92 42.81 -22.89
C LYS A 276 6.31 44.17 -22.34
N ILE A 277 7.59 44.50 -22.35
CA ILE A 277 8.14 45.81 -21.99
C ILE A 277 8.86 46.37 -23.20
N GLY A 278 8.38 47.51 -23.71
CA GLY A 278 8.88 48.10 -24.96
C GLY A 278 8.68 47.18 -26.17
N GLU A 279 9.52 47.37 -27.19
CA GLU A 279 9.35 46.72 -28.50
C GLU A 279 10.03 45.35 -28.61
N GLY A 280 11.01 45.05 -27.75
CA GLY A 280 11.83 43.83 -27.84
C GLY A 280 11.83 42.91 -26.63
N MET A 281 11.35 43.33 -25.45
CA MET A 281 11.55 42.56 -24.21
C MET A 281 10.26 41.87 -23.73
N LEU A 282 10.32 40.56 -23.47
CA LEU A 282 9.28 39.80 -22.77
C LEU A 282 9.77 39.37 -21.39
N ILE A 283 9.03 39.75 -20.36
CA ILE A 283 9.23 39.26 -19.00
C ILE A 283 8.21 38.16 -18.70
N GLU A 284 8.70 37.02 -18.23
CA GLU A 284 7.90 35.92 -17.70
C GLU A 284 8.18 35.76 -16.20
N PHE A 285 7.20 36.09 -15.37
CA PHE A 285 7.20 35.78 -13.96
C PHE A 285 6.48 34.44 -13.75
N ARG A 286 7.07 33.55 -12.96
CA ARG A 286 6.49 32.27 -12.60
C ARG A 286 6.57 32.09 -11.10
N TRP A 287 5.43 31.75 -10.51
CA TRP A 287 5.32 31.27 -9.14
C TRP A 287 4.79 29.85 -9.18
N GLU A 288 5.50 28.92 -8.58
CA GLU A 288 5.09 27.52 -8.44
C GLU A 288 4.87 27.22 -6.96
N VAL A 289 3.77 26.55 -6.67
CA VAL A 289 3.41 26.07 -5.35
C VAL A 289 3.17 24.58 -5.45
N PHE A 290 4.10 23.79 -4.94
CA PHE A 290 3.96 22.35 -4.77
C PHE A 290 3.22 22.07 -3.47
N ASP A 291 2.26 21.16 -3.48
CA ASP A 291 1.34 20.89 -2.37
C ASP A 291 0.69 22.18 -1.82
N ILE A 292 -0.12 22.86 -2.67
CA ILE A 292 -0.75 24.15 -2.32
C ILE A 292 -1.61 24.09 -1.05
N PHE A 293 -2.19 22.93 -0.76
CA PHE A 293 -3.01 22.70 0.43
C PHE A 293 -2.21 22.28 1.66
N ASN A 294 -0.90 22.09 1.52
CA ASN A 294 -0.02 21.58 2.58
C ASN A 294 -0.59 20.29 3.20
N HIS A 295 -1.09 19.38 2.36
CA HIS A 295 -1.79 18.18 2.79
C HIS A 295 -0.81 17.02 3.02
N ALA A 296 -0.68 16.60 4.28
CA ALA A 296 0.18 15.48 4.64
C ALA A 296 -0.30 14.18 4.00
N ASN A 297 0.52 13.62 3.12
CA ASN A 297 0.31 12.31 2.53
C ASN A 297 0.93 11.23 3.42
N PHE A 298 0.10 10.51 4.18
CA PHE A 298 0.58 9.51 5.14
C PHE A 298 1.12 8.23 4.48
N GLY A 299 2.15 7.64 5.10
CA GLY A 299 2.65 6.31 4.77
C GLY A 299 1.75 5.20 5.31
N GLN A 300 2.20 3.95 5.15
CA GLN A 300 1.44 2.80 5.66
C GLN A 300 1.63 2.64 7.18
N PRO A 301 0.59 2.19 7.91
CA PRO A 301 0.68 1.90 9.33
C PRO A 301 1.57 0.67 9.60
N GLY A 302 2.09 0.58 10.83
CA GLY A 302 2.77 -0.62 11.30
C GLY A 302 1.85 -1.85 11.24
N ARG A 303 2.32 -2.90 10.58
CA ARG A 303 1.50 -4.07 10.20
C ARG A 303 1.66 -5.30 11.09
N THR A 304 2.62 -5.29 12.01
CA THR A 304 2.95 -6.44 12.85
C THR A 304 2.13 -6.40 14.14
N ALA A 305 1.13 -7.28 14.24
CA ALA A 305 0.25 -7.44 15.38
C ALA A 305 0.99 -8.13 16.53
N GLN A 306 1.37 -7.38 17.55
CA GLN A 306 2.01 -7.91 18.74
C GLN A 306 1.38 -7.27 19.97
N VAL A 307 1.14 -8.08 21.01
CA VAL A 307 0.61 -7.59 22.29
C VAL A 307 1.53 -6.52 22.88
N GLY A 308 0.94 -5.40 23.28
CA GLY A 308 1.67 -4.27 23.84
C GLY A 308 2.50 -3.47 22.83
N SER A 309 2.41 -3.77 21.53
CA SER A 309 3.13 -3.03 20.49
C SER A 309 2.62 -1.60 20.38
N THR A 310 3.54 -0.66 20.53
CA THR A 310 3.29 0.77 20.29
C THR A 310 3.39 1.15 18.82
N ALA A 311 3.88 0.25 17.95
CA ALA A 311 4.03 0.48 16.53
C ALA A 311 2.86 -0.08 15.70
N PHE A 312 2.10 -1.03 16.25
CA PHE A 312 1.01 -1.67 15.53
C PHE A 312 -0.13 -0.68 15.26
N GLY A 313 -0.52 -0.56 13.98
CA GLY A 313 -1.53 0.40 13.53
C GLY A 313 -1.08 1.86 13.55
N VAL A 314 0.16 2.16 13.92
CA VAL A 314 0.68 3.53 13.96
C VAL A 314 1.40 3.87 12.66
N ILE A 315 1.09 5.05 12.11
CA ILE A 315 1.79 5.67 10.99
C ILE A 315 2.82 6.64 11.57
N THR A 316 4.10 6.41 11.25
CA THR A 316 5.22 7.25 11.72
C THR A 316 5.83 8.13 10.64
N ASN A 317 5.49 7.88 9.37
CA ASN A 317 6.10 8.55 8.22
C ASN A 317 5.03 9.01 7.23
N THR A 318 5.35 10.05 6.45
CA THR A 318 4.62 10.39 5.22
C THR A 318 5.09 9.49 4.06
N ARG A 319 4.30 9.43 2.99
CA ARG A 319 4.64 8.71 1.76
C ARG A 319 5.72 9.51 1.03
N PHE A 320 6.86 8.89 0.77
CA PHE A 320 7.93 9.45 -0.06
C PHE A 320 7.95 8.73 -1.42
N PRO A 321 7.51 9.36 -2.53
CA PRO A 321 7.99 8.96 -3.84
C PRO A 321 9.50 9.20 -3.94
N THR A 322 10.24 8.33 -4.63
CA THR A 322 11.63 8.63 -5.02
C THR A 322 11.66 9.93 -5.84
N GLY A 323 12.41 10.94 -5.37
CA GLY A 323 12.51 12.26 -6.02
C GLY A 323 11.55 13.33 -5.49
N ASP A 324 10.72 13.00 -4.49
CA ASP A 324 9.84 13.95 -3.80
C ASP A 324 10.10 13.82 -2.28
N SER A 325 10.54 14.91 -1.67
CA SER A 325 10.91 14.99 -0.24
C SER A 325 9.70 15.00 0.70
N GLY A 326 8.69 14.15 0.44
CA GLY A 326 7.47 14.08 1.25
C GLY A 326 6.89 15.47 1.45
N SER A 327 6.87 16.22 0.34
CA SER A 327 6.99 17.67 0.32
C SER A 327 5.88 18.34 1.11
N SER A 328 6.21 18.86 2.30
CA SER A 328 5.48 20.03 2.82
C SER A 328 5.44 21.10 1.73
N ARG A 329 4.48 22.01 1.79
CA ARG A 329 4.31 23.02 0.74
C ARG A 329 5.63 23.74 0.39
N GLN A 330 6.02 23.66 -0.88
CA GLN A 330 7.20 24.33 -1.41
C GLN A 330 6.80 25.41 -2.39
N MET A 331 7.47 26.55 -2.32
CA MET A 331 7.23 27.67 -3.21
C MET A 331 8.50 28.04 -3.95
N GLN A 332 8.39 28.21 -5.27
CA GLN A 332 9.49 28.61 -6.12
C GLN A 332 9.08 29.81 -6.97
N PHE A 333 10.02 30.73 -7.14
CA PHE A 333 9.84 31.93 -7.94
C PHE A 333 10.89 31.96 -9.03
N ALA A 334 10.49 32.27 -10.25
CA ALA A 334 11.39 32.45 -11.37
C ALA A 334 11.00 33.70 -12.15
N LEU A 335 12.02 34.41 -12.62
CA LEU A 335 11.89 35.54 -13.53
C LEU A 335 12.75 35.26 -14.76
N LYS A 336 12.13 35.25 -15.94
CA LYS A 336 12.82 35.02 -17.22
C LYS A 336 12.64 36.21 -18.14
N PHE A 337 13.76 36.70 -18.67
CA PHE A 337 13.81 37.75 -19.67
C PHE A 337 14.07 37.11 -21.04
N LYS A 338 13.30 37.50 -22.06
CA LYS A 338 13.54 37.13 -23.47
C LYS A 338 13.73 38.41 -24.27
N PHE A 339 14.81 38.45 -25.05
CA PHE A 339 15.23 39.53 -25.94
C PHE A 339 15.22 39.05 -27.38
#